data_AF-A0A015KY61-F1
#
_entry.id   AF-A0A015KY61-F1
#
_cell.length_a   1.000
_cell.length_b   1.000
_cell.length_c   1.000
_cell.angle_alpha   90.00
_cell.angle_beta   90.00
_cell.angle_gamma   90.00
#
_symmetry.space_group_name_H-M   'P 1'
#
loop_
_entity.id
_entity.type
_entity.pdbx_description
1 polymer ?
#
loop_
_entity_poly.entity_id
_entity_poly.type
_entity_poly.pdbx_seq_one_letter_code
_entity_poly.pdbx_strand_id
1 'polypeptide(L)'
;MKTHYPVIISLVSPGILVERLHYGPYSHYWWQLSPLLPAESKKDEKNTYFPIRVNQKTKATLNNHEFTTTIVVGNKDNNNFLPGYVCQCEAIVEIANDPTTAISEVYSKVFATETRYSGLLIMGWNNENIIKELCDDVSFISQSFLLDKIKIFVYGTGYSSHTDWFHAGPGYKSSLLYKFNENKQALFVSKIEEDFSCILKIYQDQILKSTIKGKNPIDVWKTLGLIKKFNGNQLFGVENYVIQSLNKKQKVLTCSPQEWKNPSIMESLFDFHLKRRTTIMYTENYKFNIRELRAWNAFLHAVGAHNVTPWSNDDECQVIF
;
A
#
# COMPACT_ATOMS: atom_id res chain seq x y z
N MET A 1 20.98 20.58 -34.46
CA MET A 1 19.74 20.15 -33.78
C MET A 1 19.97 18.76 -33.22
N LYS A 2 20.05 18.59 -31.88
CA LYS A 2 20.12 17.25 -31.28
C LYS A 2 18.76 16.59 -31.48
N THR A 3 18.71 15.57 -32.33
CA THR A 3 17.56 14.67 -32.43
C THR A 3 17.38 14.00 -31.07
N HIS A 4 16.36 14.42 -30.32
CA HIS A 4 15.94 13.68 -29.13
C HIS A 4 15.31 12.37 -29.62
N TYR A 5 16.12 11.31 -29.69
CA TYR A 5 15.58 9.97 -29.84
C TYR A 5 14.62 9.71 -28.68
N PRO A 6 13.40 9.20 -28.94
CA PRO A 6 12.47 8.88 -27.87
C PRO A 6 13.11 7.85 -26.95
N VAL A 7 13.10 8.11 -25.64
CA VAL A 7 13.60 7.17 -24.65
C VAL A 7 12.65 5.97 -24.62
N ILE A 8 13.13 4.81 -25.07
CA ILE A 8 12.36 3.56 -25.05
C ILE A 8 12.44 3.00 -23.63
N ILE A 9 11.27 2.80 -23.00
CA ILE A 9 11.15 2.31 -21.62
C ILE A 9 10.26 1.08 -21.62
N SER A 10 10.65 0.05 -20.86
CA SER A 10 9.85 -1.15 -20.61
C SER A 10 9.93 -1.55 -19.14
N LEU A 11 8.79 -1.93 -18.57
CA LEU A 11 8.75 -2.63 -17.29
C LEU A 11 9.19 -4.09 -17.54
N VAL A 12 10.30 -4.50 -16.93
CA VAL A 12 10.85 -5.85 -17.07
C VAL A 12 10.22 -6.78 -16.04
N SER A 13 10.00 -6.29 -14.83
CA SER A 13 9.29 -6.99 -13.79
C SER A 13 8.52 -6.00 -12.92
N PRO A 14 7.24 -6.26 -12.63
CA PRO A 14 6.48 -5.41 -11.71
C PRO A 14 7.00 -5.49 -10.28
N GLY A 15 7.72 -6.56 -9.89
CA GLY A 15 8.15 -6.77 -8.51
C GLY A 15 6.99 -7.20 -7.60
N ILE A 16 7.25 -7.19 -6.29
CA ILE A 16 6.32 -7.71 -5.27
C ILE A 16 5.90 -6.66 -4.25
N LEU A 17 4.66 -6.80 -3.78
CA LEU A 17 4.18 -6.14 -2.57
C LEU A 17 4.66 -6.90 -1.34
N VAL A 18 5.23 -6.17 -0.40
CA VAL A 18 5.69 -6.68 0.89
C VAL A 18 4.86 -6.03 1.99
N GLU A 19 4.06 -6.82 2.70
CA GLU A 19 3.10 -6.36 3.72
C GLU A 19 3.71 -5.34 4.71
N ARG A 20 4.87 -5.67 5.29
CA ARG A 20 5.54 -4.80 6.28
C ARG A 20 5.96 -3.43 5.72
N LEU A 21 6.22 -3.36 4.42
CA LEU A 21 6.70 -2.15 3.75
C LEU A 21 5.53 -1.34 3.20
N HIS A 22 4.55 -1.99 2.55
CA HIS A 22 3.47 -1.31 1.84
C HIS A 22 2.26 -1.01 2.73
N TYR A 23 2.10 -1.77 3.82
CA TYR A 23 0.97 -1.65 4.76
C TYR A 23 1.42 -1.59 6.24
N GLY A 24 2.70 -1.28 6.45
CA GLY A 24 3.30 -1.02 7.76
C GLY A 24 3.36 0.46 8.14
N PRO A 25 3.91 0.78 9.32
CA PRO A 25 4.06 2.16 9.83
C PRO A 25 4.67 3.15 8.82
N TYR A 26 5.74 2.73 8.13
CA TYR A 26 6.51 3.57 7.20
C TYR A 26 6.06 3.44 5.74
N SER A 27 4.83 2.96 5.54
CA SER A 27 4.32 2.68 4.20
C SER A 27 4.29 3.89 3.29
N HIS A 28 4.17 5.11 3.81
CA HIS A 28 4.15 6.32 2.99
C HIS A 28 5.39 6.54 2.12
N TYR A 29 6.49 5.81 2.35
CA TYR A 29 7.69 5.81 1.48
C TYR A 29 7.60 4.82 0.31
N TRP A 30 6.68 3.85 0.35
CA TRP A 30 6.50 2.79 -0.64
C TRP A 30 5.28 3.04 -1.54
N TRP A 31 4.74 4.25 -1.52
CA TRP A 31 3.63 4.68 -2.36
C TRP A 31 3.98 5.99 -3.04
N GLN A 32 3.90 6.02 -4.36
CA GLN A 32 4.16 7.21 -5.17
C GLN A 32 2.85 7.83 -5.63
N LEU A 33 2.76 9.15 -5.55
CA LEU A 33 1.61 9.89 -6.06
C LEU A 33 1.55 9.79 -7.59
N SER A 34 0.39 9.42 -8.14
CA SER A 34 0.14 9.45 -9.59
C SER A 34 -0.90 10.52 -9.95
N PRO A 35 -0.56 11.45 -10.86
CA PRO A 35 -1.54 12.37 -11.44
C PRO A 35 -2.44 11.71 -12.48
N LEU A 36 -2.14 10.46 -12.88
CA LEU A 36 -2.84 9.74 -13.94
C LEU A 36 -3.96 8.82 -13.41
N LEU A 37 -4.02 8.58 -12.10
CA LEU A 37 -5.06 7.75 -11.51
C LEU A 37 -6.32 8.58 -11.20
N PRO A 38 -7.51 8.18 -11.66
CA PRO A 38 -8.72 8.97 -11.49
C PRO A 38 -9.07 9.15 -10.01
N ALA A 39 -9.41 10.38 -9.62
CA ALA A 39 -10.00 10.67 -8.33
C ALA A 39 -11.46 10.19 -8.31
N GLU A 40 -11.87 9.49 -7.25
CA GLU A 40 -13.26 9.04 -7.10
C GLU A 40 -14.27 10.20 -6.90
N SER A 41 -13.81 11.44 -6.67
CA SER A 41 -14.68 12.61 -6.47
C SER A 41 -13.98 13.94 -6.82
N LYS A 42 -14.71 14.86 -7.48
CA LYS A 42 -14.21 16.17 -7.96
C LYS A 42 -14.03 17.26 -6.88
N LYS A 43 -14.44 17.03 -5.63
CA LYS A 43 -14.58 18.10 -4.62
C LYS A 43 -13.34 18.37 -3.76
N ASP A 44 -12.42 17.41 -3.66
CA ASP A 44 -11.15 17.58 -2.93
C ASP A 44 -10.00 17.14 -3.81
N GLU A 45 -8.91 17.91 -3.84
CA GLU A 45 -7.62 17.52 -4.46
C GLU A 45 -7.11 16.23 -3.83
N LYS A 46 -7.54 15.08 -4.35
CA LYS A 46 -7.11 13.79 -3.83
C LYS A 46 -5.91 13.28 -4.60
N ASN A 47 -4.91 12.93 -3.83
CA ASN A 47 -3.65 12.38 -4.28
C ASN A 47 -3.76 10.85 -4.28
N THR A 48 -4.05 10.24 -5.44
CA THR A 48 -4.13 8.78 -5.60
C THR A 48 -2.74 8.20 -5.82
N TYR A 49 -2.40 7.11 -5.13
CA TYR A 49 -1.08 6.53 -5.18
C TYR A 49 -1.03 5.26 -6.03
N PHE A 50 0.18 4.87 -6.44
CA PHE A 50 0.52 3.53 -6.89
C PHE A 50 1.69 3.01 -6.04
N PRO A 51 1.85 1.68 -5.86
CA PRO A 51 2.91 1.16 -5.04
C PRO A 51 4.26 1.25 -5.76
N ILE A 52 5.30 1.60 -5.01
CA ILE A 52 6.70 1.37 -5.38
C ILE A 52 7.00 -0.05 -4.93
N ARG A 53 7.27 -0.99 -5.84
CA ARG A 53 7.37 -2.42 -5.48
C ARG A 53 8.80 -2.88 -5.27
N VAL A 54 8.99 -3.84 -4.36
CA VAL A 54 10.31 -4.47 -4.15
C VAL A 54 10.65 -5.35 -5.34
N ASN A 55 11.88 -5.25 -5.84
CA ASN A 55 12.37 -5.90 -7.06
C ASN A 55 11.63 -5.47 -8.34
N GLN A 56 10.91 -4.35 -8.31
CA GLN A 56 10.44 -3.72 -9.54
C GLN A 56 11.64 -3.37 -10.40
N LYS A 57 11.61 -3.79 -11.66
CA LYS A 57 12.72 -3.65 -12.59
C LYS A 57 12.25 -2.97 -13.86
N THR A 58 12.87 -1.84 -14.18
CA THR A 58 12.62 -1.09 -15.42
C THR A 58 13.89 -1.08 -16.26
N LYS A 59 13.69 -0.95 -17.56
CA LYS A 59 14.75 -0.92 -18.55
C LYS A 59 14.51 0.24 -19.49
N ALA A 60 15.54 1.05 -19.70
CA ALA A 60 15.51 2.18 -20.60
C ALA A 60 16.75 2.22 -21.49
N THR A 61 16.57 2.62 -22.74
CA THR A 61 17.70 2.83 -23.65
C THR A 61 18.11 4.30 -23.65
N LEU A 62 19.30 4.59 -23.14
CA LEU A 62 19.88 5.94 -23.07
C LEU A 62 21.20 5.97 -23.85
N ASN A 63 21.30 6.88 -24.81
CA ASN A 63 22.48 7.01 -25.67
C ASN A 63 22.90 5.68 -26.34
N ASN A 64 21.94 4.84 -26.74
CA ASN A 64 22.13 3.49 -27.29
C ASN A 64 22.67 2.43 -26.30
N HIS A 65 22.78 2.73 -25.01
CA HIS A 65 23.10 1.75 -23.97
C HIS A 65 21.87 1.42 -23.13
N GLU A 66 21.82 0.17 -22.65
CA GLU A 66 20.74 -0.29 -21.79
C GLU A 66 21.01 0.07 -20.33
N PHE A 67 20.06 0.77 -19.73
CA PHE A 67 20.03 1.10 -18.31
C PHE A 67 18.93 0.29 -17.65
N THR A 68 19.29 -0.49 -16.65
CA THR A 68 18.37 -1.26 -15.84
C THR A 68 18.29 -0.63 -14.46
N THR A 69 17.09 -0.28 -14.00
CA THR A 69 16.86 0.23 -12.64
C THR A 69 16.02 -0.76 -11.86
N THR A 70 16.50 -1.18 -10.69
CA THR A 70 15.84 -2.12 -9.79
C THR A 70 15.60 -1.47 -8.44
N ILE A 71 14.38 -1.59 -7.93
CA ILE A 71 14.03 -1.12 -6.59
C ILE A 71 14.36 -2.20 -5.56
N VAL A 72 15.10 -1.85 -4.52
CA VAL A 72 15.50 -2.75 -3.44
C VAL A 72 15.03 -2.24 -2.08
N VAL A 73 15.01 -3.13 -1.09
CA VAL A 73 14.78 -2.75 0.31
C VAL A 73 16.07 -2.23 0.90
N GLY A 74 16.06 -1.05 1.50
CA GLY A 74 17.27 -0.39 1.97
C GLY A 74 17.76 0.64 0.96
N ASN A 75 17.85 1.89 1.39
CA ASN A 75 18.41 2.97 0.57
C ASN A 75 19.94 3.03 0.68
N LYS A 76 20.58 4.04 0.06
CA LYS A 76 22.05 4.25 0.07
C LYS A 76 22.61 4.39 1.50
N ASP A 77 21.77 4.83 2.44
CA ASP A 77 22.12 5.02 3.86
C ASP A 77 21.81 3.78 4.73
N ASN A 78 21.55 2.62 4.12
CA ASN A 78 21.18 1.37 4.79
C ASN A 78 19.87 1.44 5.61
N ASN A 79 18.96 2.36 5.25
CA ASN A 79 17.65 2.45 5.90
C ASN A 79 16.65 1.46 5.29
N ASN A 80 16.41 0.35 6.00
CA ASN A 80 15.52 -0.75 5.57
C ASN A 80 14.02 -0.40 5.48
N PHE A 81 13.61 0.81 5.88
CA PHE A 81 12.24 1.29 5.69
C PHE A 81 12.08 2.10 4.41
N LEU A 82 13.17 2.49 3.76
CA LEU A 82 13.16 3.30 2.54
C LEU A 82 13.49 2.42 1.32
N PRO A 83 12.91 2.74 0.15
CA PRO A 83 13.34 2.13 -1.10
C PRO A 83 14.74 2.63 -1.47
N GLY A 84 15.59 1.70 -1.93
CA GLY A 84 16.81 2.01 -2.66
C GLY A 84 16.61 1.80 -4.15
N TYR A 85 17.29 2.59 -4.97
CA TYR A 85 17.23 2.50 -6.42
C TYR A 85 18.60 2.12 -6.93
N VAL A 86 18.73 0.88 -7.41
CA VAL A 86 19.96 0.36 -8.00
C VAL A 86 19.86 0.53 -9.51
N CYS A 87 20.68 1.39 -10.09
CA CYS A 87 20.80 1.52 -11.53
C CYS A 87 22.06 0.79 -12.01
N GLN A 88 21.95 0.10 -13.14
CA GLN A 88 23.04 -0.61 -13.78
C GLN A 88 23.08 -0.29 -15.27
N CYS A 89 24.28 -0.04 -15.78
CA CYS A 89 24.60 -0.03 -17.21
C CYS A 89 25.93 -0.74 -17.39
N GLU A 90 25.96 -1.80 -18.20
CA GLU A 90 27.12 -2.67 -18.37
C GLU A 90 27.65 -3.17 -17.00
N ALA A 91 28.92 -2.88 -16.68
CA ALA A 91 29.56 -3.23 -15.42
C ALA A 91 29.40 -2.17 -14.31
N ILE A 92 28.84 -1.00 -14.62
CA ILE A 92 28.68 0.10 -13.66
C ILE A 92 27.35 -0.05 -12.95
N VAL A 93 27.39 -0.03 -11.61
CA VAL A 93 26.22 -0.18 -10.74
C VAL A 93 26.27 0.87 -9.63
N GLU A 94 25.20 1.64 -9.47
CA GLU A 94 25.07 2.63 -8.40
C GLU A 94 23.74 2.47 -7.66
N ILE A 95 23.77 2.72 -6.36
CA ILE A 95 22.58 2.82 -5.51
C ILE A 95 22.37 4.26 -5.06
N ALA A 96 21.14 4.73 -5.16
CA ALA A 96 20.73 6.04 -4.64
C ALA A 96 19.37 5.99 -3.94
N ASN A 97 19.02 7.13 -3.31
CA ASN A 97 17.79 7.32 -2.56
C ASN A 97 16.60 7.74 -3.44
N ASP A 98 16.85 8.02 -4.71
CA ASP A 98 15.84 8.33 -5.72
C ASP A 98 16.33 7.85 -7.10
N PRO A 99 15.39 7.54 -8.04
CA PRO A 99 15.77 6.98 -9.34
C PRO A 99 16.57 7.97 -10.19
N THR A 100 16.27 9.27 -10.12
CA THR A 100 16.98 10.31 -10.92
C THR A 100 18.47 10.29 -10.60
N THR A 101 18.81 10.27 -9.31
CA THR A 101 20.19 10.24 -8.84
C THR A 101 20.87 8.93 -9.25
N ALA A 102 20.24 7.78 -9.04
CA ALA A 102 20.82 6.48 -9.42
C ALA A 102 21.18 6.42 -10.91
N ILE A 103 20.25 6.85 -11.77
CA ILE A 103 20.44 6.87 -13.22
C ILE A 103 21.52 7.87 -13.62
N SER A 104 21.51 9.07 -13.02
CA SER A 104 22.48 10.12 -13.36
C SER A 104 23.89 9.77 -12.92
N GLU A 105 24.07 9.11 -11.75
CA GLU A 105 25.38 8.64 -11.28
C GLU A 105 25.97 7.58 -12.23
N VAL A 106 25.17 6.58 -12.65
CA VAL A 106 25.61 5.58 -13.64
C VAL A 106 25.92 6.25 -14.97
N TYR A 107 25.01 7.09 -15.48
CA TYR A 107 25.18 7.74 -16.78
C TYR A 107 26.45 8.59 -16.82
N SER A 108 26.73 9.31 -15.74
CA SER A 108 27.94 10.12 -15.61
C SER A 108 29.21 9.27 -15.62
N LYS A 109 29.21 8.12 -14.94
CA LYS A 109 30.35 7.19 -14.93
C LYS A 109 30.57 6.51 -16.29
N VAL A 110 29.50 6.23 -17.04
CA VAL A 110 29.59 5.60 -18.37
C VAL A 110 30.10 6.59 -19.43
N PHE A 111 29.57 7.82 -19.44
CA PHE A 111 29.78 8.76 -20.55
C PHE A 111 30.64 9.99 -20.20
N ALA A 112 31.09 10.11 -18.94
CA ALA A 112 31.81 11.29 -18.43
C ALA A 112 31.06 12.62 -18.68
N THR A 113 29.74 12.62 -18.52
CA THR A 113 28.90 13.82 -18.64
C THR A 113 27.97 13.99 -17.44
N GLU A 114 27.49 15.20 -17.19
CA GLU A 114 26.55 15.49 -16.10
C GLU A 114 25.09 15.47 -16.55
N THR A 115 24.78 14.74 -17.63
CA THR A 115 23.41 14.65 -18.14
C THR A 115 22.50 13.99 -17.10
N ARG A 116 21.38 14.64 -16.80
CA ARG A 116 20.37 14.13 -15.86
C ARG A 116 19.11 13.70 -16.60
N TYR A 117 18.63 12.51 -16.27
CA TYR A 117 17.36 11.97 -16.76
C TYR A 117 16.33 11.93 -15.65
N SER A 118 15.09 12.30 -15.95
CA SER A 118 14.00 12.22 -14.98
C SER A 118 13.77 10.77 -14.57
N GLY A 119 13.94 10.47 -13.28
CA GLY A 119 13.65 9.15 -12.74
C GLY A 119 12.19 8.75 -12.93
N LEU A 120 11.24 9.70 -12.88
CA LEU A 120 9.83 9.42 -13.17
C LEU A 120 9.63 8.87 -14.59
N LEU A 121 10.33 9.46 -15.57
CA LEU A 121 10.29 9.04 -16.97
C LEU A 121 10.92 7.65 -17.11
N ILE A 122 12.14 7.46 -16.60
CA ILE A 122 12.88 6.19 -16.76
C ILE A 122 12.22 5.02 -16.01
N MET A 123 11.59 5.30 -14.87
CA MET A 123 10.81 4.29 -14.14
C MET A 123 9.44 3.99 -14.79
N GLY A 124 9.06 4.72 -15.84
CA GLY A 124 7.77 4.55 -16.50
C GLY A 124 6.58 5.00 -15.65
N TRP A 125 6.81 5.83 -14.63
CA TRP A 125 5.77 6.30 -13.70
C TRP A 125 4.89 7.40 -14.28
N ASN A 126 5.07 7.74 -15.54
CA ASN A 126 4.19 8.55 -16.37
C ASN A 126 3.46 7.73 -17.45
N ASN A 127 3.63 6.40 -17.47
CA ASN A 127 2.99 5.51 -18.43
C ASN A 127 1.80 4.81 -17.75
N GLU A 128 0.59 5.07 -18.24
CA GLU A 128 -0.64 4.51 -17.67
C GLU A 128 -0.66 2.98 -17.66
N ASN A 129 -0.09 2.31 -18.67
CA ASN A 129 -0.09 0.86 -18.75
C ASN A 129 0.83 0.26 -17.66
N ILE A 130 1.99 0.87 -17.45
CA ILE A 130 2.91 0.50 -16.37
C ILE A 130 2.24 0.73 -15.02
N ILE A 131 1.59 1.87 -14.81
CA ILE A 131 0.90 2.16 -13.55
C ILE A 131 -0.26 1.18 -13.30
N LYS A 132 -1.03 0.81 -14.33
CA LYS A 132 -2.08 -0.21 -14.22
C LYS A 132 -1.49 -1.55 -13.79
N GLU A 133 -0.44 -2.02 -14.46
CA GLU A 133 0.26 -3.26 -14.10
C GLU A 133 0.79 -3.23 -12.65
N LEU A 134 1.36 -2.10 -12.22
CA LEU A 134 1.80 -1.90 -10.83
C LEU A 134 0.65 -1.80 -9.83
N CYS A 135 -0.61 -1.71 -10.26
CA CYS A 135 -1.79 -1.66 -9.41
C CYS A 135 -2.65 -2.93 -9.46
N ASP A 136 -2.41 -3.85 -10.40
CA ASP A 136 -3.31 -4.96 -10.71
C ASP A 136 -3.57 -5.92 -9.53
N ASP A 137 -2.57 -6.13 -8.66
CA ASP A 137 -2.70 -7.02 -7.49
C ASP A 137 -2.89 -6.31 -6.14
N VAL A 138 -3.07 -5.00 -6.17
CA VAL A 138 -3.20 -4.17 -4.96
C VAL A 138 -4.57 -4.36 -4.33
N SER A 139 -4.61 -4.83 -3.08
CA SER A 139 -5.86 -5.02 -2.32
C SER A 139 -6.46 -3.69 -1.88
N PHE A 140 -5.61 -2.75 -1.45
CA PHE A 140 -5.98 -1.41 -1.04
C PHE A 140 -4.95 -0.41 -1.57
N ILE A 141 -5.43 0.59 -2.31
CA ILE A 141 -4.61 1.72 -2.77
C ILE A 141 -4.60 2.78 -1.67
N SER A 142 -3.41 3.09 -1.17
CA SER A 142 -3.22 4.12 -0.14
C SER A 142 -3.69 5.49 -0.62
N GLN A 143 -4.14 6.30 0.34
CA GLN A 143 -4.75 7.60 0.11
C GLN A 143 -4.19 8.62 1.07
N SER A 144 -4.11 9.88 0.67
CA SER A 144 -3.76 10.96 1.60
C SER A 144 -4.60 12.19 1.38
N PHE A 145 -4.77 12.97 2.44
CA PHE A 145 -5.40 14.27 2.41
C PHE A 145 -4.71 15.20 3.41
N LEU A 146 -4.95 16.51 3.27
CA LEU A 146 -4.44 17.53 4.17
C LEU A 146 -5.51 17.90 5.19
N LEU A 147 -5.14 17.85 6.46
CA LEU A 147 -5.86 18.47 7.57
C LEU A 147 -5.08 19.73 7.97
N ASP A 148 -5.48 20.87 7.42
CA ASP A 148 -4.68 22.09 7.32
C ASP A 148 -3.27 21.82 6.73
N LYS A 149 -2.24 21.81 7.59
CA LYS A 149 -0.83 21.59 7.23
C LYS A 149 -0.38 20.16 7.54
N ILE A 150 -1.24 19.34 8.13
CA ILE A 150 -0.91 17.97 8.54
C ILE A 150 -1.38 17.03 7.43
N LYS A 151 -0.43 16.37 6.77
CA LYS A 151 -0.74 15.31 5.82
C LYS A 151 -1.07 14.02 6.58
N ILE A 152 -2.27 13.51 6.38
CA ILE A 152 -2.69 12.19 6.90
C ILE A 152 -2.61 11.20 5.74
N PHE A 153 -1.90 10.09 5.97
CA PHE A 153 -1.71 9.01 5.02
C PHE A 153 -2.43 7.76 5.52
N VAL A 154 -3.43 7.30 4.76
CA VAL A 154 -4.25 6.12 5.09
C VAL A 154 -3.78 4.97 4.22
N TYR A 155 -3.40 3.88 4.85
CA TYR A 155 -2.85 2.67 4.22
C TYR A 155 -3.54 1.38 4.70
N GLY A 156 -4.64 1.51 5.43
CA GLY A 156 -5.53 0.42 5.76
C GLY A 156 -6.92 0.96 6.05
N THR A 157 -7.93 0.26 5.55
CA THR A 157 -9.34 0.55 5.80
C THR A 157 -9.97 -0.61 6.55
N GLY A 158 -11.01 -0.30 7.31
CA GLY A 158 -11.75 -1.25 8.11
C GLY A 158 -13.16 -0.74 8.29
N TYR A 159 -14.13 -1.66 8.37
CA TYR A 159 -15.52 -1.31 8.57
C TYR A 159 -16.00 -1.68 9.98
N SER A 160 -16.83 -0.83 10.55
CA SER A 160 -17.64 -1.16 11.73
C SER A 160 -19.04 -0.54 11.64
N SER A 161 -19.93 -1.03 12.49
CA SER A 161 -21.24 -0.40 12.73
C SER A 161 -21.14 0.87 13.59
N HIS A 162 -19.96 1.24 14.13
CA HIS A 162 -19.80 2.43 14.95
C HIS A 162 -19.90 3.70 14.11
N THR A 163 -21.07 4.35 14.17
CA THR A 163 -21.35 5.63 13.52
C THR A 163 -20.46 6.75 14.05
N ASP A 164 -20.14 6.71 15.34
CA ASP A 164 -19.30 7.72 16.01
C ASP A 164 -17.83 7.69 15.53
N TRP A 165 -17.43 6.60 14.88
CA TRP A 165 -16.12 6.43 14.25
C TRP A 165 -16.22 6.51 12.72
N PHE A 166 -17.35 7.03 12.22
CA PHE A 166 -17.66 7.14 10.81
C PHE A 166 -17.48 5.81 10.06
N HIS A 167 -17.92 4.72 10.70
CA HIS A 167 -17.83 3.35 10.22
C HIS A 167 -16.41 2.82 10.05
N ALA A 168 -15.39 3.48 10.60
CA ALA A 168 -14.06 2.90 10.69
C ALA A 168 -14.07 1.73 11.69
N GLY A 169 -13.39 0.65 11.35
CA GLY A 169 -13.32 -0.56 12.17
C GLY A 169 -11.97 -1.26 12.11
N PRO A 170 -11.90 -2.50 12.63
CA PRO A 170 -10.70 -3.32 12.60
C PRO A 170 -10.01 -3.34 11.24
N GLY A 171 -8.69 -3.22 11.24
CA GLY A 171 -7.88 -3.13 10.02
C GLY A 171 -7.64 -1.70 9.53
N TYR A 172 -8.35 -0.69 10.07
CA TYR A 172 -8.06 0.71 9.80
C TYR A 172 -6.65 1.10 10.26
N LYS A 173 -5.89 1.74 9.37
CA LYS A 173 -4.52 2.20 9.66
C LYS A 173 -4.24 3.52 8.94
N SER A 174 -3.73 4.49 9.69
CA SER A 174 -3.27 5.76 9.15
C SER A 174 -2.02 6.26 9.86
N SER A 175 -1.32 7.19 9.23
CA SER A 175 -0.16 7.85 9.80
C SER A 175 -0.12 9.33 9.47
N LEU A 176 0.57 10.08 10.33
CA LEU A 176 0.90 11.48 10.11
C LEU A 176 2.28 11.80 10.66
N LEU A 177 2.93 12.79 10.06
CA LEU A 177 4.20 13.31 10.55
C LEU A 177 3.94 14.61 11.30
N TYR A 178 4.41 14.70 12.54
CA TYR A 178 4.29 15.89 13.35
C TYR A 178 5.46 16.03 14.32
N LYS A 179 5.62 17.21 14.91
CA LYS A 179 6.66 17.46 15.91
C LYS A 179 6.31 16.76 17.23
N PHE A 180 7.28 16.08 17.81
CA PHE A 180 7.22 15.38 19.09
C PHE A 180 8.56 15.59 19.81
N ASN A 181 8.60 15.46 21.14
CA ASN A 181 9.80 15.53 22.02
C ASN A 181 11.02 16.28 21.45
N GLU A 182 11.33 17.44 22.02
CA GLU A 182 12.40 18.34 21.55
C GLU A 182 12.12 18.93 20.15
N ASN A 183 10.85 19.04 19.76
CA ASN A 183 10.42 19.59 18.46
C ASN A 183 10.95 18.84 17.22
N LYS A 184 11.44 17.62 17.39
CA LYS A 184 11.90 16.74 16.32
C LYS A 184 10.71 16.08 15.62
N GLN A 185 10.88 15.69 14.37
CA GLN A 185 9.82 15.02 13.62
C GLN A 185 9.61 13.60 14.14
N ALA A 186 8.34 13.22 14.31
CA ALA A 186 7.94 11.86 14.67
C ALA A 186 6.78 11.40 13.79
N LEU A 187 6.69 10.09 13.63
CA LEU A 187 5.63 9.39 12.93
C LEU A 187 4.59 8.92 13.95
N PHE A 188 3.38 9.42 13.80
CA PHE A 188 2.22 9.01 14.58
C PHE A 188 1.43 8.01 13.75
N VAL A 189 1.17 6.83 14.30
CA VAL A 189 0.50 5.72 13.62
C VAL A 189 -0.77 5.37 14.38
N SER A 190 -1.91 5.61 13.75
CA SER A 190 -3.24 5.31 14.28
C SER A 190 -3.71 3.96 13.76
N LYS A 191 -4.29 3.13 14.63
CA LYS A 191 -4.86 1.82 14.28
C LYS A 191 -6.17 1.56 15.03
N ILE A 192 -7.04 0.78 14.40
CA ILE A 192 -8.17 0.12 15.05
C ILE A 192 -7.91 -1.38 14.96
N GLU A 193 -7.74 -2.04 16.10
CA GLU A 193 -7.48 -3.47 16.21
C GLU A 193 -8.80 -4.28 16.21
N GLU A 194 -8.70 -5.61 16.15
CA GLU A 194 -9.84 -6.54 16.13
C GLU A 194 -10.73 -6.45 17.37
N ASP A 195 -10.17 -6.12 18.53
CA ASP A 195 -10.91 -5.87 19.78
C ASP A 195 -11.59 -4.49 19.81
N PHE A 196 -11.66 -3.80 18.67
CA PHE A 196 -12.12 -2.42 18.50
C PHE A 196 -11.31 -1.38 19.28
N SER A 197 -10.15 -1.75 19.83
CA SER A 197 -9.33 -0.77 20.51
C SER A 197 -8.65 0.19 19.54
N CYS A 198 -8.65 1.47 19.91
CA CYS A 198 -7.95 2.50 19.17
C CYS A 198 -6.54 2.64 19.75
N ILE A 199 -5.53 2.55 18.88
CA ILE A 199 -4.12 2.62 19.26
C ILE A 199 -3.44 3.74 18.50
N LEU A 200 -2.64 4.54 19.21
CA LEU A 200 -1.70 5.49 18.63
C LEU A 200 -0.28 5.10 19.04
N LYS A 201 0.55 4.77 18.06
CA LYS A 201 1.99 4.51 18.25
C LYS A 201 2.79 5.70 17.74
N ILE A 202 3.78 6.12 18.52
CA ILE A 202 4.66 7.24 18.16
C ILE A 202 6.06 6.69 17.93
N TYR A 203 6.58 6.89 16.72
CA TYR A 203 7.93 6.52 16.35
C TYR A 203 8.78 7.76 16.10
N GLN A 204 9.99 7.76 16.63
CA GLN A 204 10.97 8.83 16.43
C GLN A 204 12.34 8.19 16.22
N ASP A 205 13.08 8.67 15.21
CA ASP A 205 14.34 8.05 14.77
C ASP A 205 14.18 6.55 14.49
N GLN A 206 13.03 6.19 13.93
CA GLN A 206 12.61 4.82 13.61
C GLN A 206 12.36 3.90 14.81
N ILE A 207 12.43 4.42 16.03
CA ILE A 207 12.24 3.68 17.28
C ILE A 207 10.87 4.00 17.87
N LEU A 208 10.14 2.99 18.33
CA LEU A 208 8.89 3.16 19.06
C LEU A 208 9.15 3.88 20.39
N LYS A 209 8.58 5.08 20.58
CA LYS A 209 8.74 5.89 21.80
C LYS A 209 7.57 5.77 22.75
N SER A 210 6.36 5.65 22.22
CA SER A 210 5.15 5.55 23.04
C SER A 210 4.04 4.78 22.32
N THR A 211 3.18 4.15 23.10
CA THR A 211 1.94 3.53 22.65
C THR A 211 0.82 3.98 23.58
N ILE A 212 -0.23 4.55 23.00
CA ILE A 212 -1.41 5.02 23.71
C ILE A 212 -2.59 4.19 23.21
N LYS A 213 -3.29 3.53 24.14
CA LYS A 213 -4.49 2.74 23.86
C LYS A 213 -5.69 3.46 24.46
N GLY A 214 -6.79 3.53 23.71
CA GLY A 214 -8.03 4.16 24.15
C GLY A 214 -9.25 3.48 23.57
N LYS A 215 -10.42 3.82 24.10
CA LYS A 215 -11.71 3.24 23.69
C LYS A 215 -12.20 3.78 22.34
N ASN A 216 -11.73 4.95 21.93
CA ASN A 216 -12.08 5.60 20.68
C ASN A 216 -10.94 6.57 20.26
N PRO A 217 -10.94 7.09 19.02
CA PRO A 217 -9.88 7.99 18.55
C PRO A 217 -9.72 9.26 19.38
N ILE A 218 -10.82 9.81 19.90
CA ILE A 218 -10.84 11.05 20.69
C ILE A 218 -10.09 10.86 22.02
N ASP A 219 -10.34 9.76 22.73
CA ASP A 219 -9.70 9.47 24.02
C ASP A 219 -8.18 9.29 23.86
N VAL A 220 -7.75 8.64 22.79
CA VAL A 220 -6.32 8.42 22.48
C VAL A 220 -5.58 9.75 22.32
N TRP A 221 -6.13 10.67 21.51
CA TRP A 221 -5.51 11.99 21.28
C TRP A 221 -5.66 12.95 22.46
N LYS A 222 -6.77 12.88 23.21
CA LYS A 222 -6.92 13.63 24.46
C LYS A 222 -5.87 13.23 25.49
N THR A 223 -5.62 11.92 25.63
CA THR A 223 -4.60 11.39 26.56
C THR A 223 -3.20 11.88 26.19
N LEU A 224 -2.88 11.92 24.90
CA LEU A 224 -1.61 12.46 24.42
C LEU A 224 -1.47 13.97 24.68
N GLY A 225 -2.56 14.73 24.56
CA GLY A 225 -2.57 16.17 24.84
C GLY A 225 -1.83 17.04 23.81
N LEU A 226 -1.48 16.50 22.65
CA LEU A 226 -0.85 17.23 21.52
C LEU A 226 -1.88 17.53 20.44
N ILE A 227 -1.57 18.52 19.59
CA ILE A 227 -2.39 18.91 18.42
C ILE A 227 -3.86 19.20 18.81
N LYS A 228 -4.05 19.92 19.92
CA LYS A 228 -5.38 20.20 20.52
C LYS A 228 -6.36 20.96 19.62
N LYS A 229 -5.90 21.49 18.48
CA LYS A 229 -6.74 22.15 17.48
C LYS A 229 -7.76 21.19 16.86
N PHE A 230 -7.42 19.91 16.73
CA PHE A 230 -8.25 18.91 16.06
C PHE A 230 -8.72 17.85 17.06
N ASN A 231 -9.87 17.26 16.79
CA ASN A 231 -10.34 16.11 17.55
C ASN A 231 -9.63 14.83 17.10
N GLY A 232 -9.75 13.75 17.88
CA GLY A 232 -9.09 12.48 17.56
C GLY A 232 -9.60 11.79 16.30
N ASN A 233 -10.88 11.96 15.93
CA ASN A 233 -11.43 11.42 14.68
C ASN A 233 -10.81 12.10 13.45
N GLN A 234 -10.58 13.41 13.52
CA GLN A 234 -9.88 14.18 12.49
C GLN A 234 -8.43 13.75 12.36
N LEU A 235 -7.71 13.56 13.47
CA LEU A 235 -6.30 13.15 13.48
C LEU A 235 -6.10 11.68 13.11
N PHE A 236 -7.05 10.80 13.42
CA PHE A 236 -7.09 9.45 12.85
C PHE A 236 -7.36 9.50 11.35
N GLY A 237 -8.15 10.49 10.91
CA GLY A 237 -8.55 10.68 9.53
C GLY A 237 -9.83 9.95 9.12
N VAL A 238 -10.54 9.39 10.09
CA VAL A 238 -11.81 8.66 9.87
C VAL A 238 -12.96 9.60 9.51
N GLU A 239 -12.89 10.88 9.92
CA GLU A 239 -13.89 11.90 9.61
C GLU A 239 -13.83 12.36 8.14
N ASN A 240 -12.74 12.11 7.41
CA ASN A 240 -12.64 12.50 6.00
C ASN A 240 -13.66 11.72 5.13
N TYR A 241 -14.51 12.42 4.37
CA TYR A 241 -15.62 11.81 3.63
C TYR A 241 -15.19 10.71 2.63
N VAL A 242 -14.01 10.85 2.03
CA VAL A 242 -13.53 9.85 1.09
C VAL A 242 -13.08 8.61 1.84
N ILE A 243 -12.41 8.77 2.99
CA ILE A 243 -12.04 7.67 3.87
C ILE A 243 -13.30 6.97 4.41
N GLN A 244 -14.33 7.72 4.78
CA GLN A 244 -15.62 7.14 5.17
C GLN A 244 -16.22 6.30 4.05
N SER A 245 -16.21 6.81 2.81
CA SER A 245 -16.69 6.07 1.64
C SER A 245 -15.89 4.78 1.42
N LEU A 246 -14.57 4.82 1.59
CA LEU A 246 -13.71 3.65 1.48
C LEU A 246 -13.97 2.63 2.61
N ASN A 247 -14.14 3.08 3.85
CA ASN A 247 -14.51 2.22 4.97
C ASN A 247 -15.88 1.56 4.74
N LYS A 248 -16.86 2.31 4.24
CA LYS A 248 -18.19 1.76 3.87
C LYS A 248 -18.11 0.75 2.73
N LYS A 249 -17.19 0.90 1.77
CA LYS A 249 -16.90 -0.13 0.76
C LYS A 249 -16.30 -1.40 1.38
N GLN A 250 -15.63 -1.29 2.53
CA GLN A 250 -15.18 -2.45 3.32
C GLN A 250 -16.28 -3.04 4.18
N LYS A 251 -17.53 -2.54 4.13
CA LYS A 251 -18.67 -3.22 4.74
C LYS A 251 -18.68 -4.62 4.15
N VAL A 252 -18.14 -5.56 4.93
CA VAL A 252 -18.07 -6.95 4.52
C VAL A 252 -19.51 -7.31 4.24
N LEU A 253 -19.76 -7.72 3.00
CA LEU A 253 -21.03 -8.31 2.61
C LEU A 253 -21.08 -9.68 3.27
N THR A 254 -21.07 -9.75 4.60
CA THR A 254 -21.12 -11.05 5.27
C THR A 254 -22.42 -11.72 4.91
N CYS A 255 -22.37 -13.01 4.64
CA CYS A 255 -23.57 -13.81 4.53
C CYS A 255 -23.55 -14.86 5.65
N SER A 256 -24.70 -15.09 6.28
CA SER A 256 -24.87 -16.23 7.16
C SER A 256 -24.97 -17.52 6.32
N PRO A 257 -24.77 -18.71 6.92
CA PRO A 257 -25.02 -19.98 6.24
C PRO A 257 -26.43 -20.11 5.63
N GLN A 258 -27.43 -19.43 6.20
CA GLN A 258 -28.79 -19.43 5.65
C GLN A 258 -28.90 -18.59 4.37
N GLU A 259 -28.01 -17.63 4.17
CA GLU A 259 -27.95 -16.70 3.05
C GLU A 259 -27.06 -17.21 1.90
N TRP A 260 -26.40 -18.36 2.04
CA TRP A 260 -25.57 -18.97 0.97
C TRP A 260 -26.35 -19.22 -0.31
N LYS A 261 -27.67 -19.41 -0.22
CA LYS A 261 -28.54 -19.59 -1.38
C LYS A 261 -28.95 -18.28 -2.05
N ASN A 262 -28.58 -17.12 -1.50
CA ASN A 262 -28.85 -15.82 -2.11
C ASN A 262 -27.75 -15.49 -3.14
N PRO A 263 -28.04 -15.62 -4.46
CA PRO A 263 -27.04 -15.44 -5.50
C PRO A 263 -26.48 -14.01 -5.51
N SER A 264 -27.29 -13.00 -5.19
CA SER A 264 -26.84 -11.60 -5.21
C SER A 264 -25.78 -11.33 -4.13
N ILE A 265 -25.96 -11.90 -2.93
CA ILE A 265 -25.00 -11.74 -1.83
C ILE A 265 -23.71 -12.51 -2.13
N MET A 266 -23.84 -13.76 -2.59
CA MET A 266 -22.69 -14.61 -2.93
C MET A 266 -21.89 -14.07 -4.12
N GLU A 267 -22.55 -13.55 -5.15
CA GLU A 267 -21.90 -12.90 -6.30
C GLU A 267 -21.17 -11.64 -5.86
N SER A 268 -21.76 -10.82 -5.00
CA SER A 268 -21.10 -9.62 -4.48
C SER A 268 -19.88 -9.95 -3.61
N LEU A 269 -19.95 -11.02 -2.81
CA LEU A 269 -18.81 -11.55 -2.04
C LEU A 269 -17.71 -12.13 -2.93
N PHE A 270 -18.10 -12.88 -3.96
CA PHE A 270 -17.17 -13.42 -4.95
C PHE A 270 -16.46 -12.28 -5.70
N ASP A 271 -17.21 -11.28 -6.15
CA ASP A 271 -16.69 -10.09 -6.82
C ASP A 271 -15.69 -9.34 -5.94
N PHE A 272 -16.00 -9.22 -4.64
CA PHE A 272 -15.17 -8.49 -3.69
C PHE A 272 -13.89 -9.25 -3.28
N HIS A 273 -13.99 -10.54 -2.96
CA HIS A 273 -12.87 -11.32 -2.40
C HIS A 273 -12.08 -12.09 -3.46
N LEU A 274 -12.73 -12.57 -4.53
CA LEU A 274 -12.19 -13.59 -5.45
C LEU A 274 -12.03 -13.11 -6.89
N LYS A 275 -12.98 -12.39 -7.50
CA LYS A 275 -13.00 -12.07 -8.95
C LYS A 275 -11.73 -11.39 -9.49
N ARG A 276 -11.10 -10.52 -8.70
CA ARG A 276 -9.82 -9.87 -9.08
C ARG A 276 -8.59 -10.76 -8.91
N ARG A 277 -8.76 -11.95 -8.33
CA ARG A 277 -7.69 -12.84 -7.85
C ARG A 277 -7.80 -14.27 -8.40
N THR A 278 -8.94 -14.62 -9.01
CA THR A 278 -9.23 -15.94 -9.56
C THR A 278 -9.70 -15.79 -11.02
N THR A 279 -8.78 -15.77 -11.97
CA THR A 279 -9.08 -15.61 -13.41
C THR A 279 -9.07 -16.96 -14.16
N ILE A 280 -8.93 -18.07 -13.45
CA ILE A 280 -8.67 -19.40 -14.01
C ILE A 280 -9.73 -20.39 -13.50
N MET A 281 -10.25 -21.26 -14.37
CA MET A 281 -10.94 -22.47 -13.91
C MET A 281 -9.90 -23.41 -13.30
N TYR A 282 -9.99 -23.61 -11.99
CA TYR A 282 -9.09 -24.49 -11.26
C TYR A 282 -9.27 -25.94 -11.73
N THR A 283 -8.17 -26.60 -12.09
CA THR A 283 -8.12 -28.05 -12.34
C THR A 283 -7.91 -28.78 -11.02
N GLU A 284 -8.23 -30.08 -10.96
CA GLU A 284 -8.16 -30.88 -9.72
C GLU A 284 -6.78 -30.86 -9.02
N ASN A 285 -5.70 -30.56 -9.76
CA ASN A 285 -4.33 -30.50 -9.23
C ASN A 285 -3.76 -29.07 -9.18
N TYR A 286 -4.60 -28.04 -9.28
CA TYR A 286 -4.14 -26.66 -9.26
C TYR A 286 -3.59 -26.29 -7.86
N LYS A 287 -2.32 -25.88 -7.82
CA LYS A 287 -1.68 -25.42 -6.58
C LYS A 287 -1.93 -23.92 -6.40
N PHE A 288 -2.82 -23.60 -5.46
CA PHE A 288 -3.05 -22.21 -5.07
C PHE A 288 -1.75 -21.58 -4.58
N ASN A 289 -1.42 -20.41 -5.13
CA ASN A 289 -0.36 -19.61 -4.55
C ASN A 289 -0.84 -18.95 -3.24
N ILE A 290 0.09 -18.40 -2.46
CA ILE A 290 -0.22 -17.80 -1.16
C ILE A 290 -1.24 -16.64 -1.25
N ARG A 291 -1.32 -15.96 -2.40
CA ARG A 291 -2.25 -14.84 -2.62
C ARG A 291 -3.67 -15.35 -2.87
N GLU A 292 -3.83 -16.43 -3.63
CA GLU A 292 -5.12 -17.07 -3.83
C GLU A 292 -5.63 -17.69 -2.53
N LEU A 293 -4.76 -18.35 -1.76
CA LEU A 293 -5.12 -18.91 -0.45
C LEU A 293 -5.63 -17.82 0.50
N ARG A 294 -4.97 -16.65 0.55
CA ARG A 294 -5.45 -15.52 1.36
C ARG A 294 -6.78 -14.96 0.87
N ALA A 295 -7.01 -14.93 -0.44
CA ALA A 295 -8.26 -14.49 -1.03
C ALA A 295 -9.42 -15.42 -0.67
N TRP A 296 -9.21 -16.74 -0.82
CA TRP A 296 -10.14 -17.78 -0.45
C TRP A 296 -10.44 -17.77 1.04
N ASN A 297 -9.42 -17.65 1.89
CA ASN A 297 -9.66 -17.57 3.33
C ASN A 297 -10.50 -16.34 3.70
N ALA A 298 -10.24 -15.18 3.09
CA ALA A 298 -11.04 -13.98 3.32
C ALA A 298 -12.50 -14.15 2.86
N PHE A 299 -12.72 -14.80 1.70
CA PHE A 299 -14.06 -15.13 1.22
C PHE A 299 -14.79 -16.08 2.17
N LEU A 300 -14.12 -17.16 2.60
CA LEU A 300 -14.70 -18.17 3.47
C LEU A 300 -15.08 -17.60 4.83
N HIS A 301 -14.22 -16.76 5.41
CA HIS A 301 -14.56 -16.01 6.61
C HIS A 301 -15.76 -15.08 6.41
N ALA A 302 -15.88 -14.43 5.26
CA ALA A 302 -16.99 -13.53 4.97
C ALA A 302 -18.33 -14.26 4.79
N VAL A 303 -18.33 -15.52 4.33
CA VAL A 303 -19.54 -16.36 4.27
C VAL A 303 -19.85 -17.08 5.59
N GLY A 304 -19.15 -16.73 6.68
CA GLY A 304 -19.37 -17.31 8.01
C GLY A 304 -18.71 -18.68 8.22
N ALA A 305 -17.79 -19.10 7.33
CA ALA A 305 -16.99 -20.29 7.55
C ALA A 305 -15.77 -19.95 8.42
N HIS A 306 -15.64 -20.63 9.56
CA HIS A 306 -14.52 -20.50 10.48
C HIS A 306 -13.76 -21.82 10.55
N ASN A 307 -12.46 -21.77 10.90
CA ASN A 307 -11.59 -22.93 11.02
C ASN A 307 -11.41 -23.74 9.71
N VAL A 308 -11.38 -23.06 8.57
CA VAL A 308 -11.12 -23.72 7.29
C VAL A 308 -9.64 -24.08 7.18
N THR A 309 -9.35 -25.37 7.07
CA THR A 309 -8.03 -25.90 6.75
C THR A 309 -7.99 -26.35 5.29
N PRO A 310 -6.98 -25.93 4.48
CA PRO A 310 -6.78 -26.49 3.16
C PRO A 310 -6.59 -28.01 3.25
N TRP A 311 -7.27 -28.75 2.40
CA TRP A 311 -7.11 -30.19 2.31
C TRP A 311 -5.75 -30.53 1.67
N SER A 312 -4.98 -31.42 2.29
CA SER A 312 -3.80 -32.07 1.70
C SER A 312 -4.16 -33.48 1.24
N ASN A 313 -3.69 -33.90 0.07
CA ASN A 313 -3.84 -35.27 -0.43
C ASN A 313 -3.24 -36.35 0.52
N ASP A 314 -2.49 -35.93 1.53
CA ASP A 314 -1.80 -36.80 2.50
C ASP A 314 -2.66 -37.13 3.73
N ASP A 315 -3.85 -36.53 3.91
CA ASP A 315 -4.71 -36.73 5.07
C ASP A 315 -5.94 -37.59 4.74
N GLU A 316 -5.96 -38.85 5.20
CA GLU A 316 -7.14 -39.73 5.16
C GLU A 316 -8.23 -39.20 6.13
N CYS A 317 -9.37 -38.77 5.59
CA CYS A 317 -10.54 -38.37 6.37
C CYS A 317 -11.17 -39.58 7.09
N GLN A 318 -11.13 -39.62 8.43
CA GLN A 318 -12.17 -40.31 9.20
C GLN A 318 -13.33 -39.35 9.46
N VAL A 319 -14.41 -39.50 8.68
CA VAL A 319 -15.69 -38.84 8.98
C VAL A 319 -16.42 -39.71 10.01
N ILE A 320 -16.58 -39.20 11.23
CA ILE A 320 -17.50 -39.75 12.22
C ILE A 320 -18.74 -38.84 12.20
N PHE A 321 -19.90 -39.43 11.93
CA PHE A 321 -21.21 -38.75 11.94
C PHE A 321 -21.68 -38.40 13.35
#